data_AF-A0A929V8M7-F1
#
_entry.id   AF-A0A929V8M7-F1
#
_cell.length_a   1.000
_cell.length_b   1.000
_cell.length_c   1.000
_cell.angle_alpha   90.00
_cell.angle_beta   90.00
_cell.angle_gamma   90.00
#
_symmetry.space_group_name_H-M   'P 1'
#
loop_
_entity.id
_entity.type
_entity.pdbx_description
1 polymer ?
#
loop_
_entity_poly.entity_id
_entity_poly.type
_entity_poly.pdbx_seq_one_letter_code
_entity_poly.pdbx_strand_id
1 'polypeptide(L)'
;VKGEFKIWYDQSEKTVYYWTSASYAYLNENSEKMFDGFSNLKSIDTTQLNASFATTTANMFSKNPKLKTLNFGKYIFKTEKVTDMHEMFADTGLEEIPVNNYVGSSFFDTKNVVNMSGMFARTRQLKDIRFTEFIDLRNAEDLSYMFYGLNGKEYYYLGEAFGKQTKKVKKLDYIFATDQENKIKNIEVEYWNQNDRIWNTENVESYEGMFAGRTNYKSCGLNGENIPVSDLAWLRVGDFSHSGYFCAYDHL
;
A
#
# COMPACT_ATOMS: atom_id res chain seq x y z
N VAL A 1 31.21 -4.03 -1.73
CA VAL A 1 31.97 -2.79 -2.06
C VAL A 1 32.19 -2.02 -0.77
N LYS A 2 33.43 -1.66 -0.42
CA LYS A 2 33.68 -0.74 0.71
C LYS A 2 33.60 0.68 0.16
N GLY A 3 32.61 1.45 0.60
CA GLY A 3 32.43 2.85 0.24
C GLY A 3 32.42 3.72 1.49
N GLU A 4 32.78 4.99 1.36
CA GLU A 4 32.62 5.96 2.43
C GLU A 4 31.13 6.36 2.51
N PHE A 5 30.58 6.36 3.72
CA PHE A 5 29.23 6.85 4.00
C PHE A 5 29.35 7.90 5.11
N LYS A 6 28.93 9.12 4.81
CA LYS A 6 28.93 10.25 5.75
C LYS A 6 27.50 10.60 6.10
N ILE A 7 27.26 10.88 7.37
CA ILE A 7 25.98 11.40 7.87
C ILE A 7 26.31 12.62 8.73
N TRP A 8 25.58 13.71 8.54
CA TRP A 8 25.68 14.88 9.41
C TRP A 8 24.32 15.52 9.60
N TYR A 9 24.16 16.21 10.72
CA TYR A 9 22.95 16.95 11.05
C TYR A 9 23.22 18.45 10.90
N ASP A 10 22.47 19.10 10.02
CA ASP A 10 22.41 20.55 9.96
C ASP A 10 21.38 21.06 10.98
N GLN A 11 21.86 21.75 12.01
CA GLN A 11 21.00 22.26 13.09
C GLN A 11 20.11 23.43 12.63
N SER A 12 20.56 24.24 11.68
CA SER A 12 19.83 25.41 11.20
C SER A 12 18.61 25.01 10.38
N GLU A 13 18.78 23.97 9.56
CA GLU A 13 17.74 23.40 8.71
C GLU A 13 16.93 22.30 9.42
N LYS A 14 17.49 21.74 10.49
CA LYS A 14 16.97 20.55 11.19
C LYS A 14 16.90 19.33 10.26
N THR A 15 17.93 19.18 9.42
CA THR A 15 18.00 18.17 8.36
C THR A 15 19.19 17.25 8.60
N VAL A 16 18.97 15.94 8.48
CA VAL A 16 20.08 14.97 8.41
C VAL A 16 20.41 14.77 6.95
N TYR A 17 21.66 15.05 6.60
CA TYR A 17 22.22 14.80 5.28
C TYR A 17 23.05 13.53 5.29
N TYR A 18 23.05 12.84 4.16
CA TYR A 18 23.94 11.72 3.92
C TYR A 18 24.66 11.88 2.59
N TRP A 19 25.88 11.37 2.52
CA TRP A 19 26.69 11.38 1.31
C TRP A 19 27.45 10.06 1.17
N THR A 20 27.61 9.61 -0.06
CA THR A 20 28.47 8.50 -0.40
C THR A 20 29.25 8.78 -1.67
N SER A 21 30.48 8.24 -1.73
CA SER A 21 31.29 8.26 -2.95
C SER A 21 30.81 7.25 -4.01
N ALA A 22 29.93 6.32 -3.64
CA ALA A 22 29.31 5.37 -4.57
C ALA A 22 28.13 6.00 -5.32
N SER A 23 27.72 5.41 -6.44
CA SER A 23 26.51 5.87 -7.14
C SER A 23 25.24 5.73 -6.30
N TYR A 24 25.20 4.75 -5.40
CA TYR A 24 24.12 4.50 -4.46
C TYR A 24 24.65 4.03 -3.11
N ALA A 25 23.93 4.37 -2.05
CA ALA A 25 24.08 3.75 -0.73
C ALA A 25 23.21 2.49 -0.68
N TYR A 26 23.87 1.33 -0.63
CA TYR A 26 23.19 0.05 -0.55
C TYR A 26 22.68 -0.18 0.88
N LEU A 27 21.41 -0.51 1.00
CA LEU A 27 20.83 -0.90 2.27
C LEU A 27 21.29 -2.30 2.66
N ASN A 28 21.29 -2.58 3.96
CA ASN A 28 21.62 -3.89 4.48
C ASN A 28 20.51 -4.91 4.18
N GLU A 29 20.84 -6.20 4.23
CA GLU A 29 19.87 -7.26 3.94
C GLU A 29 18.63 -7.20 4.86
N ASN A 30 18.80 -6.79 6.12
CA ASN A 30 17.70 -6.50 7.02
C ASN A 30 17.48 -4.98 7.14
N SER A 31 16.70 -4.40 6.23
CA SER A 31 16.35 -2.98 6.27
C SER A 31 15.07 -2.69 7.07
N GLU A 32 14.68 -3.61 7.98
CA GLU A 32 13.52 -3.42 8.84
C GLU A 32 13.70 -2.17 9.72
N LYS A 33 12.64 -1.38 9.87
CA LYS A 33 12.60 -0.18 10.74
C LYS A 33 13.66 0.90 10.47
N MET A 34 14.33 0.87 9.31
CA MET A 34 15.46 1.78 9.02
C MET A 34 15.12 3.27 9.21
N PHE A 35 13.90 3.66 8.85
CA PHE A 35 13.35 5.01 9.03
C PHE A 35 12.10 5.03 9.93
N ASP A 36 11.98 4.13 10.91
CA ASP A 36 10.82 4.04 11.81
C ASP A 36 10.82 5.11 12.92
N GLY A 37 9.65 5.66 13.24
CA GLY A 37 9.41 6.37 14.50
C GLY A 37 9.93 7.81 14.59
N PHE A 38 10.29 8.45 13.48
CA PHE A 38 10.68 9.86 13.49
C PHE A 38 9.46 10.78 13.56
N SER A 39 9.00 11.04 14.79
CA SER A 39 7.83 11.87 15.13
C SER A 39 7.82 13.29 14.51
N ASN A 40 8.97 13.81 14.09
CA ASN A 40 9.13 15.13 13.47
C ASN A 40 9.60 15.11 12.01
N LEU A 41 9.82 13.92 11.42
CA LEU A 41 10.25 13.81 10.02
C LEU A 41 9.13 14.31 9.10
N LYS A 42 9.44 15.31 8.28
CA LYS A 42 8.49 15.91 7.33
C LYS A 42 8.65 15.39 5.90
N SER A 43 9.88 15.06 5.53
CA SER A 43 10.28 14.58 4.21
C SER A 43 11.56 13.75 4.35
N ILE A 44 11.75 12.78 3.46
CA ILE A 44 13.01 12.06 3.30
C ILE A 44 13.30 11.90 1.81
N ASP A 45 14.56 12.13 1.44
CA ASP A 45 15.06 11.87 0.10
C ASP A 45 15.74 10.49 0.08
N THR A 46 15.20 9.58 -0.73
CA THR A 46 15.70 8.21 -0.89
C THR A 46 16.30 7.97 -2.27
N THR A 47 16.52 9.02 -3.05
CA THR A 47 16.93 8.92 -4.46
C THR A 47 18.25 8.20 -4.67
N GLN A 48 19.15 8.31 -3.68
CA GLN A 48 20.48 7.68 -3.68
C GLN A 48 20.54 6.38 -2.86
N LEU A 49 19.41 5.87 -2.38
CA LEU A 49 19.34 4.60 -1.66
C LEU A 49 19.01 3.43 -2.60
N ASN A 50 19.60 2.27 -2.35
CA ASN A 50 19.39 1.07 -3.13
C ASN A 50 19.12 -0.15 -2.24
N ALA A 51 17.92 -0.72 -2.35
CA ALA A 51 17.46 -1.85 -1.56
C ALA A 51 17.63 -3.22 -2.26
N SER A 52 18.43 -3.33 -3.33
CA SER A 52 18.57 -4.57 -4.11
C SER A 52 19.14 -5.77 -3.34
N PHE A 53 19.72 -5.53 -2.16
CA PHE A 53 20.18 -6.58 -1.27
C PHE A 53 19.23 -6.85 -0.11
N ALA A 54 18.21 -6.01 0.11
CA ALA A 54 17.25 -6.18 1.19
C ALA A 54 16.43 -7.47 0.99
N THR A 55 16.25 -8.20 2.08
CA THR A 55 15.40 -9.40 2.20
C THR A 55 14.12 -9.10 2.98
N THR A 56 14.12 -8.00 3.75
CA THR A 56 12.96 -7.41 4.43
C THR A 56 13.06 -5.88 4.39
N THR A 57 11.92 -5.23 4.19
CA THR A 57 11.73 -3.78 4.34
C THR A 57 10.54 -3.49 5.26
N ALA A 58 10.19 -4.44 6.14
CA ALA A 58 9.12 -4.30 7.09
C ALA A 58 9.30 -3.06 7.98
N ASN A 59 8.21 -2.36 8.29
CA ASN A 59 8.21 -1.14 9.09
C ASN A 59 9.20 -0.04 8.62
N MET A 60 9.76 -0.10 7.41
CA MET A 60 10.92 0.74 7.03
C MET A 60 10.63 2.23 7.22
N PHE A 61 9.42 2.70 6.91
CA PHE A 61 9.02 4.09 7.04
C PHE A 61 7.89 4.29 8.07
N SER A 62 7.62 3.32 8.95
CA SER A 62 6.46 3.41 9.82
C SER A 62 6.58 4.48 10.91
N LYS A 63 5.44 4.83 11.52
CA LYS A 63 5.35 5.73 12.69
C LYS A 63 5.99 7.11 12.46
N ASN A 64 5.86 7.63 11.24
CA ASN A 64 6.27 8.99 10.86
C ASN A 64 5.04 9.87 10.59
N PRO A 65 4.29 10.30 11.63
CA PRO A 65 2.99 10.95 11.47
C PRO A 65 3.05 12.33 10.79
N LYS A 66 4.23 12.93 10.68
CA LYS A 66 4.43 14.23 10.00
C LYS A 66 5.04 14.10 8.60
N LEU A 67 5.39 12.89 8.17
CA LEU A 67 5.98 12.63 6.86
C LEU A 67 4.88 12.73 5.81
N LYS A 68 4.86 13.83 5.05
CA LYS A 68 3.79 14.12 4.07
C LYS A 68 4.06 13.56 2.69
N THR A 69 5.32 13.56 2.30
CA THR A 69 5.78 13.16 0.97
C THR A 69 7.11 12.42 1.08
N LEU A 70 7.38 11.61 0.07
CA LEU A 70 8.62 10.86 -0.09
C LEU A 70 9.21 11.22 -1.44
N ASN A 71 10.50 11.55 -1.50
CA ASN A 71 11.18 11.61 -2.80
C ASN A 71 11.80 10.24 -3.05
N PHE A 72 11.12 9.43 -3.85
CA PHE A 72 11.53 8.07 -4.11
C PHE A 72 12.58 7.96 -5.21
N GLY A 73 13.63 7.19 -4.93
CA GLY A 73 14.62 6.79 -5.92
C GLY A 73 14.19 5.62 -6.77
N LYS A 74 14.85 5.45 -7.92
CA LYS A 74 14.67 4.30 -8.82
C LYS A 74 15.02 2.94 -8.17
N TYR A 75 15.80 2.93 -7.08
CA TYR A 75 16.40 1.71 -6.53
C TYR A 75 15.99 1.38 -5.10
N ILE A 76 15.27 2.26 -4.39
CA ILE A 76 14.79 1.99 -3.03
C ILE A 76 13.71 0.91 -3.00
N PHE A 77 13.05 0.66 -4.14
CA PHE A 77 11.99 -0.34 -4.31
C PHE A 77 12.35 -1.46 -5.30
N LYS A 78 13.63 -1.59 -5.67
CA LYS A 78 14.12 -2.78 -6.38
C LYS A 78 14.33 -3.91 -5.37
N THR A 79 13.23 -4.43 -4.89
CA THR A 79 13.12 -5.33 -3.75
C THR A 79 12.96 -6.78 -4.20
N GLU A 80 13.74 -7.18 -5.22
CA GLU A 80 13.61 -8.50 -5.85
C GLU A 80 13.89 -9.69 -4.92
N LYS A 81 14.49 -9.46 -3.75
CA LYS A 81 14.74 -10.47 -2.71
C LYS A 81 13.84 -10.31 -1.49
N VAL A 82 13.04 -9.26 -1.44
CA VAL A 82 12.20 -8.98 -0.28
C VAL A 82 11.02 -9.94 -0.25
N THR A 83 10.81 -10.56 0.91
CA THR A 83 9.67 -11.43 1.17
C THR A 83 8.70 -10.85 2.20
N ASP A 84 9.14 -9.84 2.96
CA ASP A 84 8.35 -9.19 4.01
C ASP A 84 8.38 -7.66 3.88
N MET A 85 7.20 -7.07 3.73
CA MET A 85 6.94 -5.63 3.68
C MET A 85 5.86 -5.19 4.67
N HIS A 86 5.61 -5.98 5.73
CA HIS A 86 4.55 -5.64 6.67
C HIS A 86 4.77 -4.24 7.27
N GLU A 87 3.67 -3.51 7.40
CA GLU A 87 3.64 -2.18 8.00
C GLU A 87 4.63 -1.15 7.43
N MET A 88 5.16 -1.35 6.22
CA MET A 88 6.25 -0.51 5.67
C MET A 88 5.97 1.01 5.73
N PHE A 89 4.74 1.44 5.49
CA PHE A 89 4.29 2.83 5.56
C PHE A 89 3.22 3.07 6.63
N ALA A 90 3.07 2.15 7.60
CA ALA A 90 2.05 2.27 8.63
C ALA A 90 2.25 3.50 9.52
N ASP A 91 1.16 4.11 9.98
CA ASP A 91 1.18 5.28 10.88
C ASP A 91 1.99 6.48 10.33
N THR A 92 1.98 6.66 9.01
CA THR A 92 2.61 7.81 8.35
C THR A 92 1.60 8.92 8.03
N GLY A 93 2.11 10.14 7.90
CA GLY A 93 1.34 11.30 7.45
C GLY A 93 1.22 11.44 5.94
N LEU A 94 1.55 10.40 5.17
CA LEU A 94 1.70 10.48 3.72
C LEU A 94 0.37 10.88 3.07
N GLU A 95 0.44 11.84 2.16
CA GLU A 95 -0.73 12.29 1.39
C GLU A 95 -0.83 11.60 0.03
N GLU A 96 0.29 11.07 -0.48
CA GLU A 96 0.42 10.34 -1.74
C GLU A 96 1.61 9.38 -1.69
N ILE A 97 1.55 8.31 -2.48
CA ILE A 97 2.70 7.47 -2.80
C ILE A 97 3.17 7.88 -4.21
N PRO A 98 4.36 8.51 -4.35
CA PRO A 98 4.85 8.92 -5.66
C PRO A 98 4.97 7.73 -6.59
N VAL A 99 4.21 7.73 -7.68
CA VAL A 99 4.38 6.82 -8.80
C VAL A 99 5.06 7.62 -9.90
N ASN A 100 6.27 7.23 -10.31
CA ASN A 100 6.97 7.92 -11.38
C ASN A 100 6.59 7.32 -12.75
N ASN A 101 6.00 8.15 -13.62
CA ASN A 101 5.57 7.77 -14.98
C ASN A 101 6.73 7.36 -15.93
N TYR A 102 7.97 7.24 -15.45
CA TYR A 102 9.16 6.98 -16.26
C TYR A 102 9.54 5.51 -16.42
N VAL A 103 8.81 4.57 -15.79
CA VAL A 103 9.15 3.14 -15.87
C VAL A 103 7.87 2.35 -16.12
N GLY A 104 7.71 1.86 -17.35
CA GLY A 104 6.83 0.73 -17.59
C GLY A 104 7.26 -0.41 -16.67
N SER A 105 6.31 -0.93 -15.89
CA SER A 105 6.40 -2.07 -14.97
C SER A 105 7.34 -1.93 -13.74
N SER A 106 6.72 -2.03 -12.55
CA SER A 106 7.27 -2.17 -11.19
C SER A 106 8.04 -0.97 -10.61
N PHE A 107 7.30 0.07 -10.20
CA PHE A 107 7.83 1.02 -9.22
C PHE A 107 8.11 0.34 -7.87
N PHE A 108 7.20 -0.55 -7.43
CA PHE A 108 7.44 -1.50 -6.34
C PHE A 108 7.71 -2.90 -6.92
N ASP A 109 8.89 -3.47 -6.72
CA ASP A 109 9.11 -4.89 -7.03
C ASP A 109 8.60 -5.75 -5.87
N THR A 110 7.31 -6.05 -5.88
CA THR A 110 6.68 -6.90 -4.86
C THR A 110 6.51 -8.35 -5.29
N LYS A 111 7.07 -8.77 -6.43
CA LYS A 111 6.80 -10.08 -7.04
C LYS A 111 7.13 -11.26 -6.12
N ASN A 112 8.01 -11.08 -5.14
CA ASN A 112 8.44 -12.12 -4.20
C ASN A 112 7.93 -11.89 -2.77
N VAL A 113 7.15 -10.82 -2.55
CA VAL A 113 6.65 -10.45 -1.22
C VAL A 113 5.49 -11.37 -0.84
N VAL A 114 5.59 -11.96 0.35
CA VAL A 114 4.61 -12.88 0.93
C VAL A 114 3.77 -12.16 1.98
N ASN A 115 4.38 -11.32 2.82
CA ASN A 115 3.69 -10.57 3.86
C ASN A 115 3.61 -9.08 3.51
N MET A 116 2.39 -8.58 3.30
CA MET A 116 2.09 -7.15 3.10
C MET A 116 1.10 -6.63 4.14
N SER A 117 0.94 -7.36 5.26
CA SER A 117 -0.01 -6.98 6.29
C SER A 117 0.29 -5.57 6.80
N GLY A 118 -0.75 -4.75 6.89
CA GLY A 118 -0.67 -3.38 7.39
C GLY A 118 0.22 -2.43 6.58
N MET A 119 0.65 -2.76 5.35
CA MET A 119 1.65 -1.98 4.61
C MET A 119 1.35 -0.47 4.56
N PHE A 120 0.06 -0.08 4.46
CA PHE A 120 -0.42 1.30 4.50
C PHE A 120 -1.43 1.55 5.63
N ALA A 121 -1.37 0.75 6.70
CA ALA A 121 -2.27 0.87 7.85
C ALA A 121 -2.12 2.23 8.53
N ARG A 122 -3.24 2.88 8.82
CA ARG A 122 -3.32 4.17 9.50
C ARG A 122 -2.59 5.32 8.78
N THR A 123 -2.28 5.17 7.49
CA THR A 123 -1.87 6.26 6.59
C THR A 123 -3.07 7.14 6.24
N ARG A 124 -3.69 7.72 7.27
CA ARG A 124 -5.03 8.34 7.24
C ARG A 124 -5.16 9.51 6.29
N GLN A 125 -4.05 10.13 5.88
CA GLN A 125 -4.02 11.27 4.96
C GLN A 125 -3.83 10.88 3.50
N LEU A 126 -3.56 9.60 3.19
CA LEU A 126 -3.27 9.14 1.84
C LEU A 126 -4.49 9.33 0.96
N LYS A 127 -4.37 10.09 -0.13
CA LYS A 127 -5.50 10.52 -0.95
C LYS A 127 -5.71 9.65 -2.20
N ASP A 128 -4.74 8.81 -2.52
CA ASP A 128 -4.72 8.02 -3.74
C ASP A 128 -4.11 6.66 -3.46
N ILE A 129 -4.75 5.61 -3.99
CA ILE A 129 -4.27 4.23 -3.91
C ILE A 129 -4.07 3.59 -5.28
N ARG A 130 -4.14 4.35 -6.38
CA ARG A 130 -3.82 3.88 -7.74
C ARG A 130 -2.47 3.21 -7.88
N PHE A 131 -1.53 3.54 -7.00
CA PHE A 131 -0.22 2.89 -7.02
C PHE A 131 -0.31 1.36 -6.88
N THR A 132 -1.44 0.81 -6.40
CA THR A 132 -1.69 -0.63 -6.37
C THR A 132 -1.72 -1.28 -7.76
N GLU A 133 -1.95 -0.52 -8.84
CA GLU A 133 -1.77 -1.01 -10.22
C GLU A 133 -0.34 -1.50 -10.48
N PHE A 134 0.63 -0.97 -9.74
CA PHE A 134 2.05 -1.25 -9.93
C PHE A 134 2.62 -2.23 -8.89
N ILE A 135 1.78 -2.86 -8.06
CA ILE A 135 2.19 -3.92 -7.13
C ILE A 135 1.73 -5.30 -7.65
N ASP A 136 2.61 -6.29 -7.53
CA ASP A 136 2.35 -7.70 -7.82
C ASP A 136 1.92 -8.43 -6.54
N LEU A 137 0.74 -9.05 -6.55
CA LEU A 137 0.18 -9.79 -5.41
C LEU A 137 0.24 -11.30 -5.58
N ARG A 138 0.79 -11.82 -6.70
CA ARG A 138 0.73 -13.27 -7.03
C ARG A 138 1.42 -14.19 -6.02
N ASN A 139 2.28 -13.63 -5.18
CA ASN A 139 2.95 -14.32 -4.08
C ASN A 139 2.51 -13.87 -2.68
N ALA A 140 1.65 -12.86 -2.58
CA ALA A 140 1.17 -12.37 -1.30
C ALA A 140 0.23 -13.40 -0.64
N GLU A 141 0.47 -13.66 0.65
CA GLU A 141 -0.37 -14.54 1.48
C GLU A 141 -1.10 -13.75 2.57
N ASP A 142 -0.57 -12.62 3.03
CA ASP A 142 -1.19 -11.82 4.10
C ASP A 142 -1.36 -10.35 3.66
N LEU A 143 -2.61 -9.93 3.48
CA LEU A 143 -3.02 -8.54 3.18
C LEU A 143 -3.83 -7.92 4.32
N SER A 144 -3.84 -8.56 5.50
CA SER A 144 -4.59 -8.08 6.66
C SER A 144 -4.20 -6.64 6.97
N TYR A 145 -5.17 -5.80 7.32
CA TYR A 145 -4.97 -4.38 7.67
C TYR A 145 -4.31 -3.50 6.60
N MET A 146 -4.07 -3.98 5.38
CA MET A 146 -3.24 -3.28 4.39
C MET A 146 -3.63 -1.81 4.18
N PHE A 147 -4.94 -1.51 4.18
CA PHE A 147 -5.52 -0.17 4.04
C PHE A 147 -6.38 0.23 5.24
N TYR A 148 -6.14 -0.39 6.40
CA TYR A 148 -6.86 -0.10 7.63
C TYR A 148 -6.74 1.39 7.97
N GLY A 149 -7.87 2.04 8.24
CA GLY A 149 -7.92 3.44 8.66
C GLY A 149 -7.66 4.46 7.56
N LEU A 150 -7.59 4.08 6.26
CA LEU A 150 -7.56 5.08 5.18
C LEU A 150 -8.77 6.01 5.25
N ASN A 151 -8.56 7.32 5.12
CA ASN A 151 -9.61 8.33 5.31
C ASN A 151 -9.30 9.70 4.67
N GLY A 152 -8.33 9.76 3.75
CA GLY A 152 -7.85 10.99 3.12
C GLY A 152 -8.77 11.55 2.03
N LYS A 153 -9.67 10.72 1.48
CA LYS A 153 -10.64 11.07 0.44
C LYS A 153 -12.00 10.40 0.65
N GLU A 154 -13.01 10.95 -0.01
CA GLU A 154 -14.32 10.34 -0.10
C GLU A 154 -14.40 9.24 -1.16
N TYR A 155 -13.67 9.39 -2.26
CA TYR A 155 -13.66 8.46 -3.39
C TYR A 155 -12.21 8.03 -3.61
N TYR A 156 -11.96 6.74 -3.54
CA TYR A 156 -10.67 6.15 -3.86
C TYR A 156 -10.76 5.38 -5.15
N TYR A 157 -9.63 5.27 -5.82
CA TYR A 157 -9.49 4.46 -7.01
C TYR A 157 -8.29 3.53 -6.81
N LEU A 158 -8.55 2.23 -6.96
CA LEU A 158 -7.65 1.11 -6.69
C LEU A 158 -7.00 0.56 -7.96
N GLY A 159 -7.34 1.17 -9.11
CA GLY A 159 -6.88 0.74 -10.42
C GLY A 159 -7.32 -0.66 -10.81
N GLU A 160 -6.51 -1.35 -11.62
CA GLU A 160 -6.73 -2.73 -12.08
C GLU A 160 -6.47 -3.81 -11.01
N ALA A 161 -5.96 -3.42 -9.84
CA ALA A 161 -5.41 -4.37 -8.90
C ALA A 161 -6.49 -5.19 -8.15
N PHE A 162 -6.06 -6.38 -7.70
CA PHE A 162 -6.75 -7.38 -6.86
C PHE A 162 -7.57 -8.50 -7.51
N GLY A 163 -7.82 -8.50 -8.83
CA GLY A 163 -8.53 -9.56 -9.57
C GLY A 163 -7.97 -10.99 -9.38
N LYS A 164 -7.29 -11.56 -10.40
CA LYS A 164 -6.72 -12.94 -10.28
C LYS A 164 -5.45 -13.04 -9.45
N GLN A 165 -4.81 -11.91 -9.12
CA GLN A 165 -3.52 -11.91 -8.43
C GLN A 165 -3.62 -12.38 -6.97
N THR A 166 -4.83 -12.38 -6.40
CA THR A 166 -5.09 -12.70 -4.99
C THR A 166 -5.20 -14.20 -4.72
N LYS A 167 -4.97 -15.07 -5.71
CA LYS A 167 -5.10 -16.53 -5.56
C LYS A 167 -4.39 -17.09 -4.33
N LYS A 168 -3.20 -16.59 -3.96
CA LYS A 168 -2.43 -17.09 -2.81
C LYS A 168 -2.78 -16.43 -1.48
N VAL A 169 -3.62 -15.40 -1.48
CA VAL A 169 -3.97 -14.66 -0.26
C VAL A 169 -4.75 -15.57 0.67
N LYS A 170 -4.26 -15.68 1.90
CA LYS A 170 -4.87 -16.43 3.00
C LYS A 170 -5.58 -15.51 4.00
N LYS A 171 -5.11 -14.28 4.17
CA LYS A 171 -5.69 -13.36 5.15
C LYS A 171 -6.03 -11.99 4.59
N LEU A 172 -7.24 -11.56 4.91
CA LEU A 172 -7.86 -10.29 4.52
C LEU A 172 -8.42 -9.54 5.73
N ASP A 173 -8.05 -9.94 6.95
CA ASP A 173 -8.62 -9.39 8.19
C ASP A 173 -8.46 -7.86 8.19
N TYR A 174 -9.57 -7.14 8.35
CA TYR A 174 -9.60 -5.68 8.49
C TYR A 174 -8.96 -4.89 7.35
N ILE A 175 -8.78 -5.48 6.17
CA ILE A 175 -8.04 -4.89 5.04
C ILE A 175 -8.48 -3.45 4.71
N PHE A 176 -9.78 -3.16 4.71
CA PHE A 176 -10.36 -1.84 4.47
C PHE A 176 -11.07 -1.26 5.69
N ALA A 177 -10.92 -1.83 6.89
CA ALA A 177 -11.64 -1.35 8.07
C ALA A 177 -11.16 0.04 8.53
N THR A 178 -11.87 0.64 9.49
CA THR A 178 -11.47 1.90 10.11
C THR A 178 -11.91 1.97 11.57
N ASP A 179 -11.07 2.57 12.42
CA ASP A 179 -11.39 2.97 13.79
C ASP A 179 -11.78 4.45 13.91
N GLN A 180 -11.87 5.16 12.79
CA GLN A 180 -12.27 6.56 12.71
C GLN A 180 -13.64 6.71 12.07
N GLU A 181 -14.26 7.88 12.26
CA GLU A 181 -15.43 8.29 11.47
C GLU A 181 -15.12 8.11 9.98
N ASN A 182 -15.92 7.29 9.30
CA ASN A 182 -15.65 6.93 7.93
C ASN A 182 -15.92 8.11 6.98
N LYS A 183 -14.90 8.48 6.20
CA LYS A 183 -15.01 9.47 5.12
C LYS A 183 -15.20 8.83 3.75
N ILE A 184 -14.80 7.57 3.59
CA ILE A 184 -14.83 6.88 2.30
C ILE A 184 -16.28 6.54 1.93
N LYS A 185 -16.74 7.09 0.82
CA LYS A 185 -18.05 6.80 0.22
C LYS A 185 -18.00 5.59 -0.70
N ASN A 186 -16.95 5.39 -1.49
CA ASN A 186 -16.76 4.18 -2.29
C ASN A 186 -15.28 3.98 -2.64
N ILE A 187 -14.97 2.81 -3.21
CA ILE A 187 -13.70 2.50 -3.86
C ILE A 187 -14.02 2.04 -5.28
N GLU A 188 -13.42 2.69 -6.26
CA GLU A 188 -13.55 2.39 -7.69
C GLU A 188 -12.38 1.54 -8.17
N VAL A 189 -12.66 0.67 -9.13
CA VAL A 189 -11.73 -0.31 -9.70
C VAL A 189 -11.89 -0.27 -11.23
N GLU A 190 -10.78 -0.20 -11.95
CA GLU A 190 -10.74 -0.36 -13.40
C GLU A 190 -10.58 -1.82 -13.76
N TYR A 191 -11.21 -2.23 -14.86
CA TYR A 191 -11.12 -3.59 -15.34
C TYR A 191 -11.34 -3.63 -16.85
N TRP A 192 -10.56 -4.48 -17.52
CA TRP A 192 -10.68 -4.68 -18.97
C TRP A 192 -11.47 -5.94 -19.32
N ASN A 193 -11.49 -6.92 -18.42
CA ASN A 193 -12.22 -8.18 -18.61
C ASN A 193 -13.11 -8.52 -17.42
N GLN A 194 -14.15 -9.33 -17.68
CA GLN A 194 -15.07 -9.78 -16.63
C GLN A 194 -14.40 -10.56 -15.49
N ASN A 195 -13.19 -11.11 -15.69
CA ASN A 195 -12.49 -11.85 -14.66
C ASN A 195 -11.62 -10.96 -13.75
N ASP A 196 -11.35 -9.73 -14.17
CA ASP A 196 -10.47 -8.81 -13.43
C ASP A 196 -11.25 -8.05 -12.35
N ARG A 197 -12.58 -8.03 -12.49
CA ARG A 197 -13.51 -7.38 -11.55
C ARG A 197 -13.85 -8.21 -10.31
N ILE A 198 -13.33 -9.44 -10.16
CA ILE A 198 -13.62 -10.36 -9.04
C ILE A 198 -12.30 -10.83 -8.43
N TRP A 199 -12.16 -10.74 -7.11
CA TRP A 199 -10.98 -11.22 -6.40
C TRP A 199 -11.00 -12.75 -6.34
N ASN A 200 -9.84 -13.39 -6.53
CA ASN A 200 -9.71 -14.82 -6.27
C ASN A 200 -9.50 -15.06 -4.77
N THR A 201 -10.54 -15.55 -4.10
CA THR A 201 -10.56 -15.79 -2.65
C THR A 201 -10.53 -17.27 -2.28
N GLU A 202 -10.17 -18.16 -3.22
CA GLU A 202 -10.29 -19.62 -3.03
C GLU A 202 -9.41 -20.18 -1.89
N ASN A 203 -8.33 -19.49 -1.56
CA ASN A 203 -7.39 -19.87 -0.49
C ASN A 203 -7.50 -18.96 0.75
N VAL A 204 -8.51 -18.09 0.83
CA VAL A 204 -8.68 -17.20 1.99
C VAL A 204 -9.17 -18.01 3.19
N GLU A 205 -8.38 -17.96 4.26
CA GLU A 205 -8.60 -18.65 5.54
C GLU A 205 -9.19 -17.70 6.61
N SER A 206 -8.86 -16.41 6.55
CA SER A 206 -9.33 -15.39 7.51
C SER A 206 -9.67 -14.06 6.83
N TYR A 207 -10.80 -13.48 7.20
CA TYR A 207 -11.34 -12.26 6.59
C TYR A 207 -12.25 -11.49 7.56
N GLU A 208 -11.92 -11.50 8.84
CA GLU A 208 -12.67 -10.80 9.88
C GLU A 208 -12.67 -9.30 9.63
N GLY A 209 -13.84 -8.67 9.74
CA GLY A 209 -13.96 -7.23 9.78
C GLY A 209 -13.48 -6.48 8.53
N MET A 210 -13.43 -7.08 7.34
CA MET A 210 -12.86 -6.45 6.12
C MET A 210 -13.25 -4.98 5.91
N PHE A 211 -14.52 -4.63 6.12
CA PHE A 211 -15.07 -3.27 6.02
C PHE A 211 -15.61 -2.73 7.37
N ALA A 212 -15.13 -3.27 8.50
CA ALA A 212 -15.60 -2.83 9.82
C ALA A 212 -15.39 -1.32 10.02
N GLY A 213 -16.39 -0.65 10.61
CA GLY A 213 -16.36 0.79 10.87
C GLY A 213 -16.61 1.69 9.65
N ARG A 214 -16.79 1.14 8.44
CA ARG A 214 -17.09 1.91 7.22
C ARG A 214 -18.55 2.38 7.13
N THR A 215 -18.99 3.19 8.08
CA THR A 215 -20.34 3.78 8.12
C THR A 215 -20.60 4.67 6.91
N ASN A 216 -21.77 4.59 6.28
CA ASN A 216 -22.14 5.35 5.06
C ASN A 216 -21.29 5.04 3.81
N TYR A 217 -20.50 3.95 3.84
CA TYR A 217 -19.90 3.41 2.62
C TYR A 217 -20.99 2.93 1.66
N LYS A 218 -20.77 3.12 0.37
CA LYS A 218 -21.68 2.74 -0.72
C LYS A 218 -20.99 1.71 -1.60
N SER A 219 -21.65 0.56 -1.73
CA SER A 219 -21.34 -0.46 -2.72
C SER A 219 -21.95 -0.09 -4.07
N CYS A 220 -21.51 -0.78 -5.12
CA CYS A 220 -22.19 -0.79 -6.41
C CYS A 220 -22.91 -2.12 -6.65
N GLY A 221 -23.83 -2.13 -7.61
CA GLY A 221 -24.61 -3.30 -8.01
C GLY A 221 -26.11 -3.16 -7.68
N LEU A 222 -26.71 -4.16 -7.03
CA LEU A 222 -28.14 -4.16 -6.74
C LEU A 222 -28.49 -3.06 -5.71
N ASN A 223 -29.48 -2.24 -6.05
CA ASN A 223 -29.89 -1.12 -5.20
C ASN A 223 -30.58 -1.60 -3.92
N GLY A 224 -30.20 -1.03 -2.77
CA GLY A 224 -30.92 -1.19 -1.49
C GLY A 224 -30.43 -2.33 -0.58
N GLU A 225 -29.33 -3.01 -0.92
CA GLU A 225 -28.74 -4.02 -0.05
C GLU A 225 -27.89 -3.40 1.08
N ASN A 226 -27.97 -4.00 2.27
CA ASN A 226 -27.08 -3.68 3.38
C ASN A 226 -25.68 -4.24 3.09
N ILE A 227 -24.66 -3.40 3.15
CA ILE A 227 -23.28 -3.82 2.89
C ILE A 227 -22.81 -4.71 4.06
N PRO A 228 -22.42 -5.97 3.80
CA PRO A 228 -21.88 -6.82 4.84
C PRO A 228 -20.54 -6.27 5.36
N VAL A 229 -20.25 -6.46 6.64
CA VAL A 229 -18.95 -6.10 7.21
C VAL A 229 -17.84 -7.00 6.63
N SER A 230 -18.17 -8.27 6.36
CA SER A 230 -17.24 -9.28 5.87
C SER A 230 -17.99 -10.37 5.11
N ASP A 231 -17.75 -10.44 3.80
CA ASP A 231 -18.30 -11.45 2.92
C ASP A 231 -17.41 -11.53 1.67
N LEU A 232 -16.77 -12.67 1.44
CA LEU A 232 -15.87 -12.87 0.29
C LEU A 232 -16.62 -12.81 -1.05
N ALA A 233 -17.92 -13.12 -1.07
CA ALA A 233 -18.72 -12.99 -2.29
C ALA A 233 -18.81 -11.53 -2.75
N TRP A 234 -18.67 -10.56 -1.84
CA TRP A 234 -18.73 -9.13 -2.14
C TRP A 234 -17.38 -8.53 -2.59
N LEU A 235 -16.26 -9.27 -2.55
CA LEU A 235 -14.96 -8.80 -3.06
C LEU A 235 -14.92 -8.82 -4.60
N ARG A 236 -15.73 -7.95 -5.18
CA ARG A 236 -15.92 -7.76 -6.62
C ARG A 236 -16.45 -6.36 -6.90
N VAL A 237 -16.34 -5.95 -8.15
CA VAL A 237 -17.08 -4.82 -8.69
C VAL A 237 -18.55 -5.22 -8.83
N GLY A 238 -19.45 -4.42 -8.27
CA GLY A 238 -20.88 -4.64 -8.42
C GLY A 238 -21.38 -4.39 -9.85
N ASP A 239 -22.33 -5.19 -10.31
CA ASP A 239 -22.97 -5.08 -11.62
C ASP A 239 -24.51 -5.21 -11.54
N PHE A 240 -25.18 -5.25 -12.70
CA PHE A 240 -26.64 -5.33 -12.79
C PHE A 240 -27.26 -6.59 -12.17
N SER A 241 -26.44 -7.60 -11.84
CA SER A 241 -26.85 -8.89 -11.30
C SER A 241 -26.30 -9.18 -9.90
N HIS A 242 -25.24 -8.50 -9.48
CA HIS A 242 -24.54 -8.78 -8.22
C HIS A 242 -24.06 -7.49 -7.55
N SER A 243 -24.31 -7.35 -6.24
CA SER A 243 -23.66 -6.32 -5.43
C SER A 243 -22.20 -6.65 -5.14
N GLY A 244 -21.38 -5.63 -4.95
CA GLY A 244 -19.97 -5.77 -4.60
C GLY A 244 -19.44 -4.56 -3.84
N TYR A 245 -18.38 -4.75 -3.06
CA TYR A 245 -17.74 -3.67 -2.31
C TYR A 245 -17.18 -2.58 -3.21
N PHE A 246 -16.86 -2.89 -4.46
CA PHE A 246 -16.21 -1.98 -5.39
C PHE A 246 -17.16 -1.49 -6.48
N CYS A 247 -16.89 -0.29 -6.99
CA CYS A 247 -17.57 0.33 -8.11
C CYS A 247 -16.70 0.28 -9.37
N ALA A 248 -17.34 0.21 -10.54
CA ALA A 248 -16.63 0.34 -11.80
C ALA A 248 -16.15 1.78 -11.95
N TYR A 249 -14.88 1.97 -12.30
CA TYR A 249 -14.41 3.27 -12.76
C TYR A 249 -14.96 3.52 -14.17
N ASP A 250 -15.70 4.61 -14.35
CA ASP A 250 -16.30 4.95 -15.64
C ASP A 250 -15.38 5.90 -16.40
N HIS A 251 -14.93 5.50 -17.60
CA HIS A 251 -13.99 6.27 -18.42
C HIS A 251 -14.64 7.41 -19.22
N LEU A 252 -15.90 7.76 -18.92
CA LEU A 252 -16.72 8.71 -19.71
C LEU A 252 -16.24 10.16 -19.61
#